data_AF-A0A7Y8HYA5-F1
#
_entry.id   AF-A0A7Y8HYA5-F1
#
_cell.length_a   1.000
_cell.length_b   1.000
_cell.length_c   1.000
_cell.angle_alpha   90.00
_cell.angle_beta   90.00
_cell.angle_gamma   90.00
#
_symmetry.space_group_name_H-M   'P 1'
#
loop_
_entity.id
_entity.type
_entity.pdbx_description
1 polymer ?
#
loop_
_entity_poly.entity_id
_entity_poly.type
_entity_poly.pdbx_seq_one_letter_code
_entity_poly.pdbx_strand_id
1 'polypeptide(L)'
;MVPEQVSERSAKLAALAALLLVFGWQAAQVYRIFGGNWTGLFYHDGTPTLAPGFEGTHLQPAGGDYDGQYYRYLVRDPIPPFAYRQWMDSPAQRGSRVLVPGLAWALSMGGRLAPDAVYIGLIGVFAALGVYCSGRWFERRGVSGWAGLSFMALPATVSSVDRMLVDVAL
;
A
#
# COMPACT_ATOMS: atom_id res chain seq x y z
N MET A 1 -37.68 3.98 -19.56
CA MET A 1 -36.94 2.81 -19.06
C MET A 1 -36.15 3.24 -17.84
N VAL A 2 -36.56 2.83 -16.65
CA VAL A 2 -35.75 3.00 -15.43
C VAL A 2 -34.60 2.01 -15.55
N PRO A 3 -33.32 2.43 -15.38
CA PRO A 3 -32.21 1.48 -15.42
C PRO A 3 -32.42 0.45 -14.31
N GLU A 4 -32.45 -0.83 -14.68
CA GLU A 4 -32.51 -1.94 -13.74
C GLU A 4 -31.31 -1.82 -12.79
N GLN A 5 -31.56 -1.72 -11.48
CA GLN A 5 -30.51 -1.56 -10.49
C GLN A 5 -29.69 -2.86 -10.41
N VAL A 6 -28.52 -2.86 -11.06
CA VAL A 6 -27.56 -3.95 -10.97
C VAL A 6 -27.07 -4.06 -9.51
N SER A 7 -27.44 -5.15 -8.85
CA SER A 7 -27.05 -5.45 -7.46
C SER A 7 -25.53 -5.39 -7.28
N GLU A 8 -25.08 -4.60 -6.30
CA GLU A 8 -23.64 -4.39 -6.02
C GLU A 8 -23.08 -5.35 -4.97
N ARG A 9 -23.91 -6.30 -4.50
CA ARG A 9 -23.56 -7.17 -3.36
C ARG A 9 -22.33 -8.01 -3.65
N SER A 10 -22.24 -8.59 -4.86
CA SER A 10 -21.13 -9.45 -5.25
C SER A 10 -19.82 -8.67 -5.31
N ALA A 11 -19.81 -7.49 -5.94
CA ALA A 11 -18.63 -6.62 -5.95
C ALA A 11 -18.18 -6.19 -4.53
N LYS A 12 -19.12 -5.87 -3.62
CA LYS A 12 -18.80 -5.51 -2.22
C LYS A 12 -18.19 -6.68 -1.45
N LEU A 13 -18.74 -7.89 -1.61
CA LEU A 13 -18.19 -9.10 -1.00
C LEU A 13 -16.80 -9.45 -1.55
N ALA A 14 -16.60 -9.31 -2.85
CA ALA A 14 -15.30 -9.51 -3.49
C ALA A 14 -14.24 -8.53 -2.95
N ALA A 15 -14.61 -7.25 -2.79
CA ALA A 15 -13.73 -6.24 -2.22
C ALA A 15 -13.35 -6.53 -0.75
N LEU A 16 -14.33 -6.96 0.07
CA LEU A 16 -14.05 -7.38 1.44
C LEU A 16 -13.14 -8.61 1.49
N ALA A 17 -13.37 -9.59 0.62
CA ALA A 17 -12.51 -10.76 0.50
C ALA A 17 -11.08 -10.37 0.10
N ALA A 18 -10.91 -9.44 -0.85
CA ALA A 18 -9.61 -8.91 -1.24
C ALA A 18 -8.90 -8.22 -0.08
N LEU A 19 -9.61 -7.39 0.70
CA LEU A 19 -9.04 -6.74 1.89
C LEU A 19 -8.52 -7.76 2.91
N LEU A 20 -9.31 -8.80 3.19
CA LEU A 20 -8.92 -9.88 4.10
C LEU A 20 -7.73 -10.69 3.57
N LEU A 21 -7.68 -10.94 2.26
CA LEU A 21 -6.57 -11.63 1.61
C LEU A 21 -5.28 -10.80 1.68
N VAL A 22 -5.35 -9.50 1.44
CA VAL A 22 -4.20 -8.59 1.55
C VAL A 22 -3.64 -8.58 2.96
N PHE A 23 -4.47 -8.33 3.97
CA PHE A 23 -3.99 -8.31 5.35
C PHE A 23 -3.56 -9.70 5.83
N GLY A 24 -4.24 -10.76 5.42
CA GLY A 24 -3.86 -12.14 5.72
C GLY A 24 -2.48 -12.48 5.14
N TRP A 25 -2.22 -12.08 3.89
CA TRP A 25 -0.92 -12.23 3.24
C TRP A 25 0.16 -11.44 3.95
N GLN A 26 -0.07 -10.15 4.19
CA GLN A 26 0.89 -9.28 4.87
C GLN A 26 1.20 -9.77 6.29
N ALA A 27 0.18 -10.16 7.06
CA ALA A 27 0.37 -10.75 8.38
C ALA A 27 1.18 -12.04 8.30
N ALA A 28 0.90 -12.92 7.33
CA ALA A 28 1.68 -14.14 7.14
C ALA A 28 3.16 -13.83 6.85
N GLN A 29 3.46 -12.85 6.00
CA GLN A 29 4.83 -12.40 5.76
C GLN A 29 5.48 -11.85 7.03
N VAL A 30 4.79 -10.95 7.73
CA VAL A 30 5.31 -10.29 8.93
C VAL A 30 5.66 -11.31 10.02
N TYR A 31 4.78 -12.27 10.29
CA TYR A 31 5.01 -13.24 11.37
C TYR A 31 5.92 -14.40 10.97
N ARG A 32 5.96 -14.80 9.69
CA ARG A 32 6.81 -15.92 9.22
C ARG A 32 8.20 -15.50 8.77
N ILE A 33 8.34 -14.29 8.22
CA ILE A 33 9.58 -13.81 7.59
C ILE A 33 10.21 -12.70 8.44
N PHE A 34 9.41 -11.72 8.89
CA PHE A 34 9.94 -10.52 9.55
C PHE A 34 9.90 -10.58 11.09
N GLY A 35 9.66 -11.76 11.67
CA GLY A 35 9.68 -11.97 13.12
C GLY A 35 8.65 -11.14 13.89
N GLY A 36 7.53 -10.80 13.26
CA GLY A 36 6.49 -9.95 13.84
C GLY A 36 6.70 -8.45 13.62
N ASN A 37 7.79 -8.03 12.97
CA ASN A 37 8.06 -6.63 12.70
C ASN A 37 7.41 -6.17 11.38
N TRP A 38 6.32 -5.42 11.49
CA TRP A 38 5.56 -4.90 10.35
C TRP A 38 6.34 -3.96 9.43
N THR A 39 7.43 -3.36 9.92
CA THR A 39 8.30 -2.51 9.09
C THR A 39 9.03 -3.28 8.00
N GLY A 40 9.11 -4.62 8.11
CA GLY A 40 9.70 -5.48 7.08
C GLY A 40 8.98 -5.42 5.74
N LEU A 41 7.70 -5.06 5.71
CA LEU A 41 6.92 -4.85 4.48
C LEU A 41 7.45 -3.70 3.61
N PHE A 42 8.21 -2.76 4.20
CA PHE A 42 8.80 -1.64 3.47
C PHE A 42 10.18 -1.97 2.88
N TYR A 43 10.73 -3.16 3.16
CA TYR A 43 12.00 -3.63 2.59
C TYR A 43 13.14 -2.61 2.73
N HIS A 44 13.36 -2.15 3.95
CA HIS A 44 14.42 -1.19 4.23
C HIS A 44 15.80 -1.84 4.09
N ASP A 45 16.70 -1.22 3.32
CA ASP A 45 18.12 -1.52 3.39
C ASP A 45 18.77 -0.84 4.61
N GLY A 46 19.92 -1.37 5.03
CA GLY A 46 20.73 -0.80 6.10
C GLY A 46 21.84 0.15 5.61
N THR A 47 21.84 0.50 4.31
CA THR A 47 22.96 1.22 3.68
C THR A 47 22.42 2.28 2.71
N PRO A 48 22.43 3.58 3.07
CA PRO A 48 23.11 4.18 4.23
C PRO A 48 22.40 3.93 5.56
N THR A 49 23.05 4.29 6.67
CA THR A 49 22.46 4.20 8.02
C THR A 49 21.08 4.86 8.05
N LEU A 50 20.12 4.21 8.70
CA LEU A 50 18.74 4.68 8.86
C LEU A 50 18.69 6.13 9.37
N ALA A 51 17.68 6.87 8.91
CA ALA A 51 17.40 8.20 9.42
C ALA A 51 16.97 8.15 10.91
N PRO A 52 17.24 9.23 11.68
CA PRO A 52 16.71 9.34 13.04
C PRO A 52 15.18 9.17 13.08
N GLY A 53 14.68 8.42 14.06
CA GLY A 53 13.25 8.08 14.20
C GLY A 53 12.82 6.80 13.49
N PHE A 54 13.75 6.09 12.84
CA PHE A 54 13.54 4.78 12.22
C PHE A 54 14.22 3.64 12.98
N GLU A 55 14.61 3.89 14.23
CA GLU A 55 15.17 2.87 15.12
C GLU A 55 14.16 1.72 15.28
N GLY A 56 14.62 0.47 15.16
CA GLY A 56 13.74 -0.71 15.21
C GLY A 56 13.10 -1.10 13.88
N THR A 57 13.46 -0.42 12.78
CA THR A 57 13.13 -0.88 11.42
C THR A 57 13.75 -2.26 11.15
N HIS A 58 12.98 -3.16 10.58
CA HIS A 58 13.47 -4.44 10.07
C HIS A 58 14.32 -4.17 8.83
N LEU A 59 15.58 -4.59 8.90
CA LEU A 59 16.54 -4.41 7.82
C LEU A 59 16.64 -5.66 6.97
N GLN A 60 16.58 -5.49 5.66
CA GLN A 60 16.89 -6.53 4.70
C GLN A 60 18.41 -6.67 4.54
N PRO A 61 18.91 -7.87 4.18
CA PRO A 61 20.32 -8.05 3.81
C PRO A 61 20.74 -7.06 2.71
N ALA A 62 22.00 -6.61 2.75
CA ALA A 62 22.54 -5.61 1.84
C ALA A 62 22.32 -5.98 0.36
N GLY A 63 21.94 -4.99 -0.47
CA GLY A 63 21.60 -5.19 -1.88
C GLY A 63 20.10 -5.33 -2.17
N GLY A 64 19.25 -5.20 -1.13
CA GLY A 64 17.79 -5.24 -1.23
C GLY A 64 17.11 -3.87 -1.26
N ASP A 65 17.70 -2.86 -1.90
CA ASP A 65 17.07 -1.54 -2.07
C ASP A 65 15.75 -1.68 -2.83
N TYR A 66 14.66 -1.19 -2.22
CA TYR A 66 13.33 -1.19 -2.80
C TYR A 66 12.58 0.10 -2.47
N ASP A 67 11.84 0.57 -3.46
CA ASP A 67 11.02 1.79 -3.43
C ASP A 67 10.16 2.00 -2.17
N GLY A 68 9.69 0.91 -1.54
CA GLY A 68 8.85 0.94 -0.34
C GLY A 68 9.47 1.75 0.81
N GLN A 69 10.79 1.66 0.99
CA GLN A 69 11.50 2.37 2.05
C GLN A 69 11.40 3.88 1.89
N TYR A 70 11.45 4.37 0.65
CA TYR A 70 11.36 5.80 0.35
C TYR A 70 9.94 6.33 0.51
N TYR A 71 8.92 5.53 0.18
CA TYR A 71 7.53 5.93 0.47
C TYR A 71 7.28 6.01 1.97
N ARG A 72 7.90 5.14 2.78
CA ARG A 72 7.82 5.23 4.25
C ARG A 72 8.38 6.55 4.80
N TYR A 73 9.49 7.05 4.24
CA TYR A 73 9.98 8.39 4.58
C TYR A 73 8.96 9.48 4.24
N LEU A 74 8.32 9.39 3.06
CA LEU A 74 7.28 10.35 2.66
C LEU A 74 6.01 10.26 3.53
N VAL A 75 5.70 9.11 4.12
CA VAL A 75 4.58 9.01 5.08
C VAL A 75 4.86 9.84 6.34
N ARG A 76 6.14 9.99 6.73
CA ARG A 76 6.52 10.84 7.87
C ARG A 76 6.61 12.30 7.49
N ASP A 77 7.05 12.58 6.27
CA ASP A 77 7.28 13.94 5.78
C ASP A 77 6.99 14.09 4.28
N PRO A 78 5.72 14.31 3.91
CA PRO A 78 5.30 14.42 2.51
C PRO A 78 5.40 15.84 1.95
N ILE A 79 5.82 16.84 2.73
CA ILE A 79 5.78 18.25 2.32
C ILE A 79 7.20 18.75 2.03
N PRO A 80 7.49 19.27 0.83
CA PRO A 80 8.77 19.88 0.54
C PRO A 80 9.02 21.13 1.41
N PRO A 81 10.27 21.37 1.88
CA PRO A 81 11.45 20.55 1.65
C PRO A 81 11.48 19.30 2.55
N PHE A 82 11.70 18.12 1.94
CA PHE A 82 11.71 16.85 2.67
C PHE A 82 12.91 16.76 3.63
N ALA A 83 12.65 16.56 4.92
CA ALA A 83 13.59 16.29 5.99
C ALA A 83 14.43 15.03 5.74
N TYR A 84 13.83 14.00 5.13
CA TYR A 84 14.51 12.73 4.84
C TYR A 84 15.20 12.68 3.49
N ARG A 85 15.28 13.80 2.75
CA ARG A 85 15.85 13.91 1.40
C ARG A 85 17.17 13.16 1.21
N GLN A 86 18.09 13.22 2.18
CA GLN A 86 19.43 12.63 2.05
C GLN A 86 19.46 11.09 2.18
N TRP A 87 18.37 10.48 2.67
CA TRP A 87 18.19 9.04 2.76
C TRP A 87 17.33 8.48 1.62
N MET A 88 17.01 9.31 0.62
CA MET A 88 16.22 8.92 -0.54
C MET A 88 17.11 8.92 -1.78
N ASP A 89 16.89 7.95 -2.66
CA ASP A 89 17.60 7.84 -3.95
C ASP A 89 17.30 9.02 -4.89
N SER A 90 16.03 9.34 -5.08
CA SER A 90 15.53 10.34 -6.03
C SER A 90 14.36 11.12 -5.42
N PRO A 91 14.62 12.03 -4.45
CA PRO A 91 13.58 12.72 -3.68
C PRO A 91 12.50 13.40 -4.55
N ALA A 92 12.90 14.01 -5.67
CA ALA A 92 11.97 14.67 -6.58
C ALA A 92 11.03 13.68 -7.28
N GLN A 93 11.56 12.55 -7.75
CA GLN A 93 10.76 11.51 -8.39
C GLN A 93 9.81 10.86 -7.37
N ARG A 94 10.32 10.50 -6.18
CA ARG A 94 9.51 9.91 -5.11
C ARG A 94 8.41 10.88 -4.66
N GLY A 95 8.75 12.16 -4.49
CA GLY A 95 7.82 13.23 -4.13
C GLY A 95 6.72 13.47 -5.17
N SER A 96 6.92 13.14 -6.44
CA SER A 96 5.85 13.23 -7.45
C SER A 96 4.72 12.21 -7.24
N ARG A 97 4.98 11.18 -6.42
CA ARG A 97 4.04 10.11 -6.07
C ARG A 97 3.55 10.20 -4.62
N VAL A 98 3.49 11.42 -4.08
CA VAL A 98 3.18 11.66 -2.67
C VAL A 98 1.71 11.46 -2.29
N LEU A 99 0.80 11.20 -3.23
CA LEU A 99 -0.64 11.15 -2.92
C LEU A 99 -1.00 10.12 -1.84
N VAL A 100 -0.54 8.87 -1.98
CA VAL A 100 -0.81 7.82 -0.98
C VAL A 100 -0.02 8.05 0.32
N PRO A 101 1.30 8.34 0.30
CA PRO A 101 2.04 8.67 1.53
C PRO A 101 1.50 9.90 2.25
N GLY A 102 1.14 10.94 1.52
CA GLY A 102 0.57 12.19 2.04
C GLY A 102 -0.82 11.98 2.64
N LEU A 103 -1.64 11.10 2.05
CA LEU A 103 -2.90 10.70 2.66
C LEU A 103 -2.67 9.94 3.97
N ALA A 104 -1.69 9.04 4.02
CA ALA A 104 -1.32 8.34 5.26
C ALA A 104 -0.82 9.31 6.33
N TRP A 105 0.00 10.29 5.95
CA TRP A 105 0.46 11.36 6.83
C TRP A 105 -0.71 12.17 7.40
N ALA A 106 -1.66 12.58 6.56
CA ALA A 106 -2.84 13.33 6.98
C ALA A 106 -3.72 12.52 7.94
N LEU A 107 -4.00 11.26 7.60
CA LEU A 107 -4.81 10.35 8.42
C LEU A 107 -4.12 9.96 9.74
N SER A 108 -2.79 9.99 9.79
CA SER A 108 -2.00 9.79 11.01
C SER A 108 -1.79 11.08 11.83
N MET A 109 -2.60 12.13 11.58
CA MET A 109 -2.49 13.44 12.25
C MET A 109 -1.10 14.07 12.11
N GLY A 110 -0.63 14.13 10.88
CA GLY A 110 0.67 14.67 10.54
C GLY A 110 1.83 13.76 10.94
N GLY A 111 1.66 12.44 10.79
CA GLY A 111 2.70 11.45 11.09
C GLY A 111 2.85 11.06 12.56
N ARG A 112 1.93 11.48 13.44
CA ARG A 112 2.02 11.25 14.90
C ARG A 112 1.37 9.94 15.36
N LEU A 113 0.34 9.47 14.67
CA LEU A 113 -0.40 8.26 15.02
C LEU A 113 -0.13 7.11 14.06
N ALA A 114 0.84 6.26 14.42
CA ALA A 114 1.16 5.02 13.70
C ALA A 114 1.14 5.14 12.16
N PRO A 115 1.82 6.14 11.57
CA PRO A 115 1.82 6.40 10.13
C PRO A 115 2.06 5.16 9.25
N ASP A 116 3.00 4.30 9.66
CA ASP A 116 3.33 3.07 8.92
C ASP A 116 2.11 2.14 8.83
N ALA A 117 1.37 1.98 9.94
CA ALA A 117 0.15 1.15 9.97
C ALA A 117 -0.98 1.77 9.14
N VAL A 118 -1.12 3.10 9.17
CA VAL A 118 -2.10 3.81 8.33
C VAL A 118 -1.77 3.60 6.85
N TYR A 119 -0.50 3.69 6.47
CA TYR A 119 -0.07 3.46 5.09
C TYR A 119 -0.33 2.01 4.63
N ILE A 120 0.06 1.02 5.44
CA ILE A 120 -0.26 -0.41 5.18
C ILE A 120 -1.77 -0.58 4.99
N GLY A 121 -2.58 0.05 5.85
CA GLY A 121 -4.02 0.03 5.75
C GLY A 121 -4.55 0.61 4.43
N LEU A 122 -4.00 1.75 4.01
CA LEU A 122 -4.37 2.38 2.74
C LEU A 122 -4.06 1.50 1.54
N ILE A 123 -2.92 0.80 1.51
CA ILE A 123 -2.61 -0.16 0.44
C ILE A 123 -3.71 -1.23 0.34
N GLY A 124 -4.16 -1.78 1.47
CA GLY A 124 -5.27 -2.74 1.49
C GLY A 124 -6.59 -2.13 1.01
N VAL A 125 -6.90 -0.89 1.43
CA VAL A 125 -8.11 -0.18 1.01
C VAL A 125 -8.10 0.09 -0.50
N PHE A 126 -7.00 0.57 -1.07
CA PHE A 126 -6.90 0.80 -2.51
C PHE A 126 -7.00 -0.50 -3.32
N ALA A 127 -6.39 -1.60 -2.85
CA ALA A 127 -6.56 -2.91 -3.48
C ALA A 127 -8.05 -3.35 -3.49
N ALA A 128 -8.73 -3.21 -2.35
CA ALA A 128 -10.15 -3.52 -2.24
C ALA A 128 -11.03 -2.62 -3.12
N LEU A 129 -10.71 -1.32 -3.21
CA LEU A 129 -11.39 -0.38 -4.09
C LEU A 129 -11.19 -0.74 -5.57
N GLY A 130 -9.98 -1.12 -5.97
CA GLY A 130 -9.71 -1.60 -7.33
C GLY A 130 -10.52 -2.84 -7.69
N VAL A 131 -10.61 -3.80 -6.77
CA VAL A 131 -11.49 -4.99 -6.90
C VAL A 131 -12.96 -4.59 -6.99
N TYR A 132 -13.43 -3.67 -6.14
CA TYR A 132 -14.80 -3.18 -6.17
C TYR A 132 -15.13 -2.53 -7.52
N CYS A 133 -14.33 -1.56 -7.95
CA CYS A 133 -14.53 -0.83 -9.20
C CYS A 133 -14.50 -1.78 -10.42
N SER A 134 -13.57 -2.72 -10.44
CA SER A 134 -13.48 -3.75 -11.49
C SER A 134 -14.71 -4.67 -11.46
N GLY A 135 -15.14 -5.11 -10.27
CA GLY A 135 -16.35 -5.91 -10.09
C GLY A 135 -17.60 -5.19 -10.59
N ARG A 136 -17.77 -3.90 -10.27
CA ARG A 136 -18.87 -3.06 -10.80
C ARG A 136 -18.83 -2.94 -12.31
N TRP A 137 -17.63 -2.85 -12.90
CA TRP A 137 -17.46 -2.82 -14.35
C TRP A 137 -17.88 -4.12 -15.05
N PHE A 138 -17.59 -5.27 -14.42
CA PHE A 138 -18.04 -6.60 -14.87
C PHE A 138 -19.55 -6.81 -14.70
N GLU A 139 -20.11 -6.40 -13.57
CA GLU A 139 -21.55 -6.49 -13.28
C GLU A 139 -22.37 -5.71 -14.31
N ARG A 140 -21.92 -4.52 -14.73
CA ARG A 140 -22.55 -3.74 -15.81
C ARG A 140 -22.54 -4.44 -17.18
N ARG A 141 -21.77 -5.51 -17.34
CA ARG A 141 -21.68 -6.35 -18.55
C ARG A 141 -22.35 -7.72 -18.38
N GLY A 142 -23.09 -7.93 -17.29
CA GLY A 142 -23.74 -9.21 -17.00
C GLY A 142 -22.79 -10.30 -16.48
N VAL A 143 -21.56 -9.95 -16.10
CA VAL A 143 -20.59 -10.87 -15.49
C VAL A 143 -20.65 -10.72 -13.96
N SER A 144 -20.34 -11.80 -13.22
CA SER A 144 -20.29 -11.77 -11.76
C SER A 144 -19.30 -10.73 -11.23
N GLY A 145 -19.69 -9.96 -10.20
CA GLY A 145 -18.80 -8.99 -9.54
C GLY A 145 -17.54 -9.61 -8.92
N TRP A 146 -17.56 -10.92 -8.66
CA TRP A 146 -16.37 -11.67 -8.23
C TRP A 146 -15.23 -11.67 -9.26
N ALA A 147 -15.54 -11.43 -10.55
CA ALA A 147 -14.52 -11.25 -11.58
C ALA A 147 -13.60 -10.04 -11.29
N GLY A 148 -14.04 -9.10 -10.44
CA GLY A 148 -13.21 -8.00 -9.94
C GLY A 148 -11.95 -8.44 -9.20
N LEU A 149 -11.91 -9.67 -8.65
CA LEU A 149 -10.70 -10.23 -8.03
C LEU A 149 -9.53 -10.36 -9.02
N SER A 150 -9.78 -10.34 -10.32
CA SER A 150 -8.71 -10.28 -11.34
C SER A 150 -7.79 -9.05 -11.15
N PHE A 151 -8.27 -7.96 -10.54
CA PHE A 151 -7.46 -6.80 -10.19
C PHE A 151 -6.29 -7.15 -9.25
N MET A 152 -6.45 -8.16 -8.39
CA MET A 152 -5.40 -8.64 -7.50
C MET A 152 -4.25 -9.34 -8.23
N ALA A 153 -4.49 -9.81 -9.45
CA ALA A 153 -3.46 -10.45 -10.28
C ALA A 153 -2.64 -9.45 -11.10
N LEU A 154 -3.00 -8.16 -11.08
CA LEU A 154 -2.21 -7.13 -11.76
C LEU A 154 -0.84 -7.00 -11.07
N PRO A 155 0.27 -6.93 -11.85
CA PRO A 155 1.61 -6.77 -11.27
C PRO A 155 1.72 -5.60 -10.30
N ALA A 156 1.09 -4.46 -10.62
CA ALA A 156 1.05 -3.28 -9.76
C ALA A 156 0.43 -3.58 -8.38
N THR A 157 -0.69 -4.32 -8.34
CA THR A 157 -1.36 -4.71 -7.09
C THR A 157 -0.49 -5.66 -6.28
N VAL A 158 0.07 -6.69 -6.93
CA VAL A 158 0.93 -7.68 -6.26
C VAL A 158 2.16 -7.00 -5.65
N SER A 159 2.89 -6.21 -6.44
CA SER A 159 4.10 -5.52 -5.95
C SER A 159 3.79 -4.49 -4.87
N SER A 160 2.65 -3.78 -4.96
CA SER A 160 2.24 -2.82 -3.92
C SER A 160 1.87 -3.51 -2.60
N VAL A 161 1.14 -4.62 -2.66
CA VAL A 161 0.76 -5.40 -1.47
C VAL A 161 1.97 -6.04 -0.81
N ASP A 162 2.93 -6.52 -1.61
CA ASP A 162 4.14 -7.21 -1.15
C ASP A 162 5.20 -6.25 -0.58
N ARG A 163 5.36 -5.07 -1.20
CA ARG A 163 6.49 -4.17 -0.96
C ARG A 163 6.12 -2.72 -0.69
N MET A 164 4.86 -2.47 -0.34
CA MET A 164 4.37 -1.16 0.09
C MET A 164 4.54 -0.06 -0.96
N LEU A 165 4.42 -0.44 -2.24
CA LEU A 165 4.44 0.50 -3.37
C LEU A 165 3.10 1.24 -3.49
N VAL A 166 3.13 2.39 -4.15
CA VAL A 166 1.97 3.26 -4.34
C VAL A 166 1.12 2.89 -5.56
N ASP A 167 1.60 1.99 -6.41
CA ASP A 167 1.04 1.73 -7.75
C ASP A 167 -0.36 1.08 -7.71
N VAL A 168 -0.79 0.53 -6.57
CA VAL A 168 -2.17 0.02 -6.37
C VAL A 168 -3.24 1.11 -6.47
N ALA A 169 -2.85 2.38 -6.31
CA ALA A 169 -3.76 3.53 -6.37
C ALA A 169 -3.79 4.22 -7.75
N LEU A 170 -3.08 3.69 -8.75
CA LEU A 170 -2.95 4.25 -10.10
C LEU A 170 -3.85 3.58 -11.13
#